data_AF-A0A970SYF6-F1
#
_entry.id   AF-A0A970SYF6-F1
#
_cell.length_a   1.000
_cell.length_b   1.000
_cell.length_c   1.000
_cell.angle_alpha   90.00
_cell.angle_beta   90.00
_cell.angle_gamma   90.00
#
_symmetry.space_group_name_H-M   'P 1'
#
loop_
_entity.id
_entity.type
_entity.pdbx_description
1 polymer ?
#
loop_
_entity_poly.entity_id
_entity_poly.type
_entity_poly.pdbx_seq_one_letter_code
_entity_poly.pdbx_strand_id
1 'polypeptide(L)' 'MLLVKLTEMEDGSIRAESSRQVIGYFEDMSREDVIEYLVNQAEEVGEQIRFVDDLPERQETVSIQQLMKGKRRK' A
#
# COMPACT_ATOMS: atom_id res chain seq x y z
N MET A 1 -4.04 7.13 -8.89
CA MET A 1 -4.46 7.34 -7.49
C MET A 1 -3.90 6.21 -6.63
N LEU A 2 -3.16 6.55 -5.59
CA LEU A 2 -2.52 5.66 -4.62
C LEU A 2 -3.34 5.60 -3.31
N LEU A 3 -3.65 4.39 -2.84
CA LEU A 3 -4.26 4.20 -1.51
C LEU A 3 -3.14 4.06 -0.48
N VAL A 4 -3.22 4.85 0.58
CA VAL A 4 -2.23 4.86 1.66
C VAL A 4 -2.92 4.65 2.99
N LYS A 5 -2.38 3.75 3.80
CA LYS A 5 -2.73 3.55 5.21
C LYS A 5 -1.62 4.12 6.06
N LEU A 6 -2.01 4.87 7.10
CA LEU A 6 -1.11 5.40 8.12
C LEU A 6 -1.39 4.69 9.44
N THR A 7 -0.40 3.97 9.93
CA THR A 7 -0.45 3.19 11.17
C THR A 7 0.51 3.80 12.18
N GLU A 8 0.00 4.23 13.32
CA GLU A 8 0.83 4.65 14.45
C GLU A 8 1.39 3.41 15.15
N MET A 9 2.69 3.42 15.41
CA MET A 9 3.42 2.31 16.01
C MET A 9 3.56 2.51 17.53
N GLU A 10 3.96 1.44 18.23
CA GLU A 10 4.12 1.45 19.69
C GLU A 10 5.20 2.43 20.17
N ASP A 11 6.17 2.75 19.31
CA ASP A 11 7.25 3.72 19.56
C ASP A 11 6.85 5.17 19.23
N GLY A 12 5.60 5.40 18.79
CA GLY A 12 5.11 6.71 18.38
C GLY A 12 5.48 7.10 16.95
N SER A 13 6.18 6.24 16.20
CA SER A 13 6.43 6.47 14.78
C SER A 13 5.17 6.19 13.94
N ILE A 14 5.10 6.81 12.76
CA ILE A 14 4.01 6.59 11.81
C ILE A 14 4.53 5.81 10.62
N ARG A 15 3.95 4.62 10.40
CA ARG A 15 4.21 3.81 9.21
C ARG A 15 3.20 4.15 8.11
N ALA A 16 3.70 4.55 6.95
CA ALA A 16 2.89 4.73 5.75
C ALA A 16 3.05 3.54 4.81
N GLU A 17 1.94 2.94 4.39
CA GLU A 17 1.95 1.79 3.49
C GLU A 17 0.87 1.87 2.42
N SER A 18 1.17 1.27 1.27
CA SER A 18 0.22 1.04 0.18
C SER A 18 -0.11 -0.45 0.10
N SER A 19 -1.09 -0.80 -0.74
CA SER A 19 -1.41 -2.21 -1.02
C SER A 19 -0.24 -3.00 -1.64
N ARG A 20 0.86 -2.33 -2.00
CA ARG A 20 1.99 -2.96 -2.67
C ARG A 20 3.27 -3.02 -1.86
N GLN A 21 3.50 -2.04 -1.01
CA GLN A 21 4.75 -1.88 -0.28
C GLN A 21 4.57 -0.85 0.84
N VAL A 22 5.50 -0.89 1.80
CA VAL A 22 5.71 0.20 2.75
C VAL A 22 6.33 1.37 1.99
N ILE A 23 5.77 2.56 2.19
CA ILE A 23 6.24 3.82 1.59
C ILE A 23 7.36 4.40 2.45
N GLY A 24 7.17 4.41 3.77
CA GLY A 24 8.16 4.93 4.71
C GLY A 24 7.73 4.81 6.17
N TYR A 25 8.66 5.16 7.04
CA TYR A 25 8.48 5.31 8.48
C TYR A 25 8.83 6.75 8.83
N PHE A 26 7.98 7.39 9.61
CA PHE A 26 8.10 8.78 10.00
C PHE A 26 8.23 8.85 11.51
N GLU A 27 9.43 9.18 11.97
CA GLU A 27 9.76 9.41 13.37
C GLU A 27 9.56 10.90 13.68
N ASP A 28 9.11 11.22 14.90
CA ASP A 28 8.96 12.60 15.40
C ASP A 28 8.03 13.53 14.58
N MET A 29 7.19 12.96 13.71
CA MET A 29 6.21 13.71 12.90
C MET A 29 4.79 13.42 13.35
N SER A 30 3.94 14.45 13.36
CA SER A 30 2.52 14.24 13.60
C SER A 30 1.86 13.59 12.39
N ARG A 31 0.69 12.96 12.60
CA ARG A 31 -0.08 12.35 11.51
C ARG A 31 -0.47 13.36 10.44
N GLU A 32 -0.76 14.60 10.83
CA GLU A 32 -1.10 15.68 9.91
C GLU A 32 0.10 16.08 9.04
N ASP A 33 1.29 16.19 9.64
CA ASP A 33 2.53 16.50 8.91
C ASP A 33 2.87 15.41 7.90
N VAL A 34 2.70 14.13 8.29
CA VAL A 34 2.93 12.99 7.38
C VAL A 34 1.94 13.00 6.22
N ILE A 35 0.67 13.35 6.47
CA ILE A 35 -0.35 13.48 5.43
C ILE A 35 0.06 14.57 4.44
N GLU A 36 0.40 15.76 4.92
CA GLU A 36 0.79 16.89 4.09
C GLU A 36 2.04 16.56 3.26
N TYR A 37 3.05 15.98 3.89
CA TYR A 37 4.27 15.56 3.23
C TYR A 37 3.98 14.59 2.07
N LEU A 38 3.20 13.54 2.33
CA LEU A 38 2.88 12.53 1.32
C LEU A 38 2.05 13.12 0.17
N VAL A 39 1.10 14.01 0.47
CA VAL A 39 0.30 14.71 -0.56
C VAL A 39 1.21 15.56 -1.44
N ASN A 40 2.08 16.37 -0.85
CA ASN A 40 3.02 17.21 -1.60
C ASN A 40 3.93 16.37 -2.50
N GLN A 41 4.49 15.27 -1.97
CA GLN A 41 5.32 14.36 -2.75
C GLN A 41 4.57 13.69 -3.90
N ALA A 42 3.28 13.37 -3.71
CA ALA A 42 2.45 12.83 -4.77
C ALA A 42 2.17 13.87 -5.86
N GLU A 43 1.88 15.12 -5.49
CA GLU A 43 1.67 16.21 -6.44
C GLU A 43 2.92 16.49 -7.28
N GLU A 44 4.11 16.46 -6.69
CA GLU A 44 5.39 16.62 -7.40
C GLU A 44 5.60 15.58 -8.52
N VAL A 45 5.09 14.36 -8.34
CA VAL A 45 5.19 13.29 -9.34
C VAL A 45 3.92 13.13 -10.19
N GLY A 46 2.93 14.01 -10.03
CA GLY A 46 1.66 13.98 -10.77
C GLY A 46 0.72 12.85 -10.36
N GLU A 47 0.83 12.36 -9.12
CA GLU A 47 0.03 11.29 -8.55
C GLU A 47 -0.97 11.86 -7.52
N GLN A 48 -2.07 11.13 -7.25
CA GLN A 48 -3.06 11.52 -6.24
C GLN A 48 -3.11 10.49 -5.12
N ILE A 49 -3.08 10.91 -3.87
CA ILE A 49 -3.21 10.03 -2.71
C ILE A 49 -4.61 10.07 -2.13
N ARG A 50 -5.10 8.91 -1.69
CA ARG A 50 -6.25 8.80 -0.80
C ARG A 50 -5.88 7.99 0.42
N PHE A 51 -6.05 8.58 1.59
CA PHE A 51 -5.83 7.91 2.87
C PHE A 51 -7.04 7.02 3.22
N VAL A 52 -6.76 5.81 3.67
CA VAL A 52 -7.76 4.81 4.06
C VAL A 52 -7.36 4.13 5.36
N ASP A 53 -8.34 3.70 6.15
CA ASP A 53 -8.09 2.94 7.38
C ASP A 53 -7.61 1.51 7.07
N ASP A 54 -8.12 0.92 6.00
CA ASP A 54 -7.75 -0.41 5.54
C ASP A 54 -7.46 -0.45 4.05
N LEU A 55 -6.38 -1.15 3.71
CA LEU A 55 -6.00 -1.42 2.33
C LEU A 55 -6.77 -2.65 1.84
N PRO A 56 -7.28 -2.63 0.59
CA PRO A 56 -7.92 -3.81 0.02
C PRO A 56 -6.93 -4.98 -0.02
N GLU A 57 -7.35 -6.14 0.48
CA GLU A 57 -6.57 -7.37 0.39
C GLU A 57 -6.26 -7.66 -1.08
N ARG A 58 -4.99 -7.90 -1.41
CA ARG A 58 -4.60 -8.33 -2.75
C ARG A 58 -5.29 -9.67 -3.02
N GLN A 59 -6.32 -9.68 -3.86
CA GLN A 59 -6.83 -10.92 -4.45
C GLN A 59 -5.75 -11.46 -5.41
N GLU A 60 -4.79 -12.22 -4.87
CA GLU A 60 -3.95 -13.10 -5.68
C GLU A 60 -4.81 -14.28 -6.14
N THR A 61 -5.60 -14.06 -7.20
CA THR A 61 -6.30 -15.15 -7.87
C THR A 61 -5.27 -15.99 -8.60
N VAL A 62 -4.64 -16.93 -7.89
CA VAL A 62 -3.84 -17.98 -8.49
C VAL A 62 -4.75 -18.75 -9.43
N SER A 63 -4.59 -18.53 -10.74
CA SER A 63 -5.35 -19.20 -11.78
C SER A 63 -4.90 -20.66 -11.89
N ILE A 64 -5.34 -21.50 -10.94
CA ILE A 64 -5.09 -22.96 -10.88
C ILE A 64 -5.63 -23.66 -12.15
N GLN A 65 -6.48 -23.01 -12.94
CA GLN A 65 -7.05 -23.55 -14.17
C GLN A 65 -6.02 -23.82 -15.28
N GLN A 66 -4.80 -23.27 -15.22
CA GLN A 66 -3.74 -23.59 -16.19
C GLN A 66 -2.96 -24.87 -15.88
N LEU A 67 -3.10 -25.45 -14.68
CA LEU A 67 -2.42 -26.71 -14.30
C LEU A 67 -3.13 -27.98 -14.81
N MET A 68 -4.39 -27.90 -15.23
CA MET A 68 -5.19 -29.07 -15.63
C MET A 68 -5.13 -29.44 -17.13
N LYS A 69 -4.34 -28.76 -17.96
CA LYS A 69 -4.11 -29.16 -19.37
C LYS A 69 -2.88 -30.07 -19.59
N GLY A 70 -2.22 -30.51 -18.52
CA GLY A 70 -0.98 -31.30 -18.58
C GLY A 70 -1.11 -32.81 -18.36
N LYS A 71 -2.31 -33.37 -18.11
CA LYS A 71 -2.44 -34.83 -17.87
C LYS A 71 -2.80 -35.60 -19.15
N ARG A 72 -1.72 -36.01 -19.81
CA ARG A 72 -1.54 -37.25 -20.60
C ARG A 72 -2.49 -37.52 -21.78
N ARG A 73 -1.98 -37.17 -22.96
CA ARG A 73 -1.93 -38.09 -24.11
C ARG A 73 -1.07 -39.30 -23.75
N LYS A 74 -1.65 -40.50 -23.73
CA LYS A 74 -1.20 -41.73 -24.40
C LYS A 74 -2.06 -42.89 -23.94
#